data_AF-A0A845LAB6-F1
#
_entry.id   AF-A0A845LAB6-F1
#
_cell.length_a   1.000
_cell.length_b   1.000
_cell.length_c   1.000
_cell.angle_alpha   90.00
_cell.angle_beta   90.00
_cell.angle_gamma   90.00
#
_symmetry.space_group_name_H-M   'P 1'
#
loop_
_entity.id
_entity.type
_entity.pdbx_description
1 polymer ?
#
loop_
_entity_poly.entity_id
_entity_poly.type
_entity_poly.pdbx_seq_one_letter_code
_entity_poly.pdbx_strand_id
1 'polypeptide(L)'
;MQLQRLLSKVWRSGLLGVGISLALIPFVDRPELPAGFALGWFSGILASWLLAMRLRRLENQSPEKAARSIQLSALARFSLGLLALLLAFKTPGEFDLLTTGLGLLMTPVASTVIGWWESRNPYYWEK
;
A
#
# COMPACT_ATOMS: atom_id res chain seq x y z
N MET A 1 -4.93 -17.92 10.49
CA MET A 1 -4.58 -16.83 11.46
C MET A 1 -3.28 -16.07 11.12
N GLN A 2 -2.24 -16.69 10.53
CA GLN A 2 -0.96 -16.03 10.21
C GLN A 2 -1.06 -14.90 9.15
N LEU A 3 -1.84 -15.09 8.07
CA LEU A 3 -2.00 -14.07 7.01
C LEU A 3 -2.59 -12.76 7.56
N GLN A 4 -3.52 -12.83 8.50
CA GLN A 4 -4.11 -11.64 9.13
C GLN A 4 -3.11 -10.88 9.99
N ARG A 5 -2.20 -11.58 10.69
CA ARG A 5 -1.12 -10.94 11.46
C ARG A 5 -0.14 -10.23 10.54
N LEU A 6 0.29 -10.86 9.44
CA LEU A 6 1.19 -10.23 8.46
C LEU A 6 0.55 -9.01 7.80
N LEU A 7 -0.70 -9.12 7.36
CA LEU A 7 -1.48 -8.00 6.84
C LEU A 7 -1.57 -6.85 7.86
N SER A 8 -1.82 -7.16 9.13
CA SER A 8 -1.89 -6.13 10.17
C SER A 8 -0.55 -5.44 10.44
N LYS A 9 0.59 -6.17 10.34
CA LYS A 9 1.94 -5.59 10.45
C LYS A 9 2.18 -4.61 9.28
N VAL A 10 1.94 -5.06 8.05
CA VAL A 10 2.08 -4.24 6.82
C VAL A 10 1.22 -2.98 6.90
N TRP A 11 -0.01 -3.11 7.41
CA TRP A 11 -0.95 -2.01 7.60
C TRP A 11 -0.45 -0.99 8.61
N ARG A 12 -0.05 -1.46 9.80
CA ARG A 12 0.44 -0.57 10.86
C ARG A 12 1.72 0.14 10.42
N SER A 13 2.68 -0.59 9.84
CA SER A 13 3.92 0.02 9.35
C SER A 13 3.66 1.02 8.22
N GLY A 14 2.74 0.70 7.30
CA GLY A 14 2.35 1.59 6.21
C GLY A 14 1.69 2.87 6.74
N LEU A 15 0.71 2.75 7.63
CA LEU A 15 0.02 3.91 8.20
C LEU A 15 0.95 4.77 9.06
N LEU A 16 1.89 4.16 9.79
CA LEU A 16 2.95 4.90 10.49
C LEU A 16 3.84 5.65 9.50
N GLY A 17 4.23 5.03 8.39
CA GLY A 17 5.01 5.68 7.34
C GLY A 17 4.30 6.88 6.71
N VAL A 18 2.99 6.75 6.43
CA VAL A 18 2.15 7.88 5.99
C VAL A 18 2.09 8.96 7.06
N GLY A 19 1.87 8.59 8.33
CA GLY A 19 1.82 9.53 9.45
C GLY A 19 3.12 10.31 9.65
N ILE A 20 4.27 9.64 9.54
CA ILE A 20 5.60 10.28 9.58
C ILE A 20 5.74 11.27 8.43
N SER A 21 5.33 10.87 7.22
CA SER A 21 5.40 11.75 6.04
C SER A 21 4.58 13.02 6.25
N LEU A 22 3.35 12.89 6.75
CA LEU A 22 2.51 14.06 7.08
C LEU A 22 3.09 14.90 8.22
N ALA A 23 3.69 14.29 9.24
CA ALA A 23 4.31 15.00 10.35
C ALA A 23 5.56 15.79 9.94
N LEU A 24 6.20 15.44 8.82
CA LEU A 24 7.36 16.15 8.28
C LEU A 24 7.00 17.44 7.52
N ILE A 25 5.76 17.58 7.04
CA ILE A 25 5.28 18.73 6.25
C ILE A 25 5.69 20.10 6.84
N PRO A 26 5.48 20.41 8.14
CA PRO A 26 5.81 21.73 8.68
C PRO A 26 7.32 21.97 8.86
N PHE A 27 8.17 20.95 8.68
CA PHE A 27 9.62 21.03 8.92
C PHE A 27 10.46 21.05 7.63
N VAL A 28 9.83 21.02 6.45
CA VAL A 28 10.53 21.06 5.16
C VAL A 28 10.11 22.25 4.31
N ASP A 29 11.07 22.82 3.57
CA ASP A 29 10.85 23.96 2.68
C ASP A 29 9.94 23.63 1.49
N ARG A 30 9.83 22.34 1.14
CA ARG A 30 9.01 21.80 0.05
C ARG A 30 7.97 20.81 0.57
N PRO A 31 6.85 21.29 1.14
CA PRO A 31 5.81 20.43 1.71
C PRO A 31 5.13 19.51 0.68
N GLU A 32 5.18 19.87 -0.60
CA GLU A 32 4.63 19.08 -1.70
C GLU A 32 5.30 17.70 -1.86
N LEU A 33 6.55 17.56 -1.40
CA LEU A 33 7.32 16.31 -1.47
C LEU A 33 6.79 15.26 -0.47
N PRO A 34 6.79 15.50 0.86
CA PRO A 34 6.24 14.55 1.81
C PRO A 34 4.72 14.37 1.65
N ALA A 35 3.99 15.41 1.23
CA ALA A 35 2.57 15.30 0.93
C ALA A 35 2.33 14.37 -0.28
N GLY A 36 3.08 14.57 -1.36
CA GLY A 36 3.04 13.72 -2.56
C GLY A 36 3.36 12.27 -2.22
N PHE A 37 4.43 12.04 -1.46
CA PHE A 37 4.81 10.71 -0.99
C PHE A 37 3.74 10.06 -0.09
N ALA A 38 3.17 10.81 0.85
CA ALA A 38 2.09 10.35 1.73
C ALA A 38 0.84 9.94 0.93
N LEU A 39 0.45 10.73 -0.08
CA LEU A 39 -0.67 10.43 -0.96
C LEU A 39 -0.45 9.11 -1.72
N GLY A 40 0.73 8.95 -2.32
CA GLY A 40 1.09 7.73 -3.03
C GLY A 40 1.10 6.50 -2.13
N TRP A 41 1.72 6.62 -0.96
CA TRP A 41 1.80 5.51 0.00
C TRP A 41 0.43 5.15 0.57
N PHE A 42 -0.39 6.13 0.92
CA PHE A 42 -1.76 5.93 1.38
C PHE A 42 -2.60 5.20 0.32
N SER A 43 -2.54 5.64 -0.94
CA SER A 43 -3.23 4.98 -2.05
C SER A 43 -2.79 3.51 -2.19
N GLY A 44 -1.48 3.24 -2.09
CA GLY A 44 -0.95 1.87 -2.10
C GLY A 44 -1.47 1.00 -0.95
N ILE A 45 -1.53 1.54 0.28
CA ILE A 45 -2.09 0.84 1.44
C ILE A 45 -3.56 0.52 1.23
N LEU A 46 -4.34 1.49 0.72
CA LEU A 46 -5.76 1.30 0.39
C LEU A 46 -5.94 0.20 -0.68
N ALA A 47 -5.07 0.19 -1.68
CA ALA A 47 -5.01 -0.84 -2.71
C ALA A 47 -4.78 -2.24 -2.12
N SER A 48 -3.84 -2.34 -1.16
CA SER A 48 -3.54 -3.56 -0.41
C SER A 48 -4.71 -3.99 0.50
N TRP A 49 -5.45 -3.02 1.07
CA TRP A 49 -6.67 -3.31 1.83
C TRP A 49 -7.70 -4.07 1.02
N LEU A 50 -7.97 -3.56 -0.19
CA LEU A 50 -9.01 -4.08 -1.07
C LEU A 50 -8.69 -5.51 -1.46
N LEU A 51 -7.41 -5.80 -1.67
CA LEU A 51 -6.93 -7.16 -1.86
C LEU A 51 -7.19 -8.03 -0.63
N ALA A 52 -6.82 -7.57 0.56
CA ALA A 52 -6.99 -8.32 1.80
C ALA A 52 -8.47 -8.65 2.09
N MET A 53 -9.37 -7.67 1.91
CA MET A 53 -10.81 -7.87 2.06
C MET A 53 -11.35 -8.87 1.04
N ARG A 54 -10.86 -8.85 -0.19
CA ARG A 54 -11.28 -9.80 -1.23
C ARG A 54 -10.74 -11.20 -1.00
N LEU A 55 -9.48 -11.34 -0.58
CA LEU A 55 -8.89 -12.63 -0.21
C LEU A 55 -9.73 -13.34 0.87
N ARG A 56 -10.17 -12.60 1.90
CA ARG A 56 -11.07 -13.14 2.93
C ARG A 56 -12.42 -13.64 2.39
N ARG A 57 -12.91 -13.07 1.27
CA ARG A 57 -14.17 -13.50 0.63
C ARG A 57 -13.98 -14.65 -0.37
N LEU A 58 -12.73 -14.92 -0.76
CA LEU A 58 -12.37 -15.91 -1.76
C LEU A 58 -12.08 -17.30 -1.18
N GLU A 59 -11.89 -17.41 0.13
CA GLU A 59 -11.57 -18.68 0.83
C GLU A 59 -12.61 -19.79 0.59
N ASN A 60 -13.83 -19.45 0.15
CA ASN A 60 -14.93 -20.39 -0.13
C ASN A 60 -15.45 -20.35 -1.58
N GLN A 61 -14.72 -19.80 -2.56
CA GLN A 61 -15.22 -19.63 -3.94
C GLN A 61 -14.57 -20.59 -4.96
N SER A 62 -15.31 -20.88 -6.04
CA SER A 62 -14.78 -21.66 -7.16
C SER A 62 -13.59 -20.96 -7.85
N PRO A 63 -12.63 -21.72 -8.41
CA PRO A 63 -11.39 -21.17 -8.99
C PRO A 63 -11.63 -20.13 -10.10
N GLU A 64 -12.69 -20.27 -10.89
CA GLU A 64 -13.06 -19.31 -11.94
C GLU A 64 -13.51 -17.95 -11.36
N LYS A 65 -14.28 -17.96 -10.26
CA LYS A 65 -14.65 -16.74 -9.55
C LYS A 65 -13.45 -16.11 -8.85
N ALA A 66 -12.52 -16.93 -8.37
CA ALA A 66 -11.26 -16.45 -7.80
C ALA A 66 -10.41 -15.70 -8.83
N ALA A 67 -10.21 -16.25 -10.03
CA ALA A 67 -9.46 -15.59 -11.10
C ALA A 67 -10.06 -14.23 -11.49
N ARG A 68 -11.38 -14.17 -11.68
CA ARG A 68 -12.10 -12.91 -12.01
C ARG A 68 -11.99 -11.87 -10.89
N SER A 69 -12.04 -12.31 -9.64
CA SER A 69 -11.89 -11.43 -8.47
C SER A 69 -10.47 -10.85 -8.35
N ILE A 70 -9.44 -11.63 -8.69
CA ILE A 70 -8.04 -11.19 -8.73
C ILE A 70 -7.87 -10.11 -9.80
N GLN A 71 -8.38 -10.31 -11.02
CA GLN A 71 -8.31 -9.33 -12.10
C GLN A 71 -9.00 -8.01 -11.73
N LEU A 72 -10.20 -8.08 -11.17
CA LEU A 72 -10.91 -6.89 -10.68
C LEU A 72 -10.17 -6.20 -9.53
N SER A 73 -9.45 -6.96 -8.69
CA SER A 73 -8.62 -6.37 -7.64
C SER A 73 -7.42 -5.65 -8.23
N ALA A 74 -6.73 -6.25 -9.22
CA ALA A 74 -5.63 -5.61 -9.92
C ALA A 74 -6.08 -4.30 -10.59
N LEU A 75 -7.24 -4.31 -11.26
CA LEU A 75 -7.82 -3.12 -11.88
C LEU A 75 -8.10 -2.03 -10.85
N ALA A 76 -8.75 -2.36 -9.72
CA ALA A 76 -9.04 -1.39 -8.66
C ALA A 76 -7.77 -0.73 -8.09
N ARG A 77 -6.68 -1.51 -7.93
CA ARG A 77 -5.39 -0.96 -7.46
C ARG A 77 -4.74 -0.07 -8.50
N PHE A 78 -4.79 -0.47 -9.78
CA PHE A 78 -4.29 0.36 -10.87
C PHE A 78 -5.06 1.69 -10.96
N SER A 79 -6.39 1.65 -10.87
CA SER A 79 -7.22 2.85 -10.87
C SER A 79 -6.92 3.77 -9.67
N LEU A 80 -6.68 3.21 -8.48
CA LEU A 80 -6.28 4.00 -7.31
C LEU A 80 -4.91 4.66 -7.47
N GLY A 81 -3.93 3.94 -8.03
CA GLY A 81 -2.62 4.49 -8.33
C GLY A 81 -2.70 5.60 -9.39
N LEU A 82 -3.46 5.36 -10.45
CA LEU A 82 -3.70 6.35 -11.51
C LEU A 82 -4.39 7.59 -10.96
N LEU A 83 -5.39 7.43 -10.08
CA LEU A 83 -6.10 8.55 -9.47
C LEU A 83 -5.19 9.38 -8.56
N ALA A 84 -4.28 8.75 -7.80
CA ALA A 84 -3.29 9.46 -7.01
C ALA A 84 -2.32 10.28 -7.90
N LEU A 85 -1.83 9.70 -9.00
CA LEU A 85 -0.97 10.40 -9.95
C LEU A 85 -1.70 11.54 -10.67
N LEU A 86 -2.96 11.34 -11.05
CA LEU A 86 -3.80 12.39 -11.64
C LEU A 86 -4.04 13.54 -10.66
N LEU A 87 -4.23 13.24 -9.38
CA LEU A 87 -4.38 14.26 -8.34
C LEU A 87 -3.09 15.08 -8.23
N ALA A 88 -1.93 14.42 -8.15
CA ALA A 88 -0.64 15.10 -8.09
C ALA A 88 -0.36 15.94 -9.34
N PHE A 89 -0.65 15.40 -10.53
CA PHE A 89 -0.51 16.12 -11.79
C PHE A 89 -1.41 17.38 -11.85
N LYS A 90 -2.63 17.30 -11.32
CA LYS A 90 -3.57 18.42 -11.31
C LYS A 90 -3.25 19.47 -10.24
N THR A 91 -2.52 19.10 -9.18
CA THR A 91 -2.22 19.97 -8.04
C THR A 91 -0.72 19.98 -7.70
N PRO A 92 0.15 20.42 -8.63
CA PRO A 92 1.60 20.30 -8.49
C PRO A 92 2.20 21.15 -7.36
N GLY A 93 1.47 22.14 -6.83
CA GLY A 93 1.89 22.93 -5.66
C GLY A 93 1.56 22.26 -4.32
N GLU A 94 0.70 21.25 -4.32
CA GLU A 94 0.26 20.54 -3.10
C GLU A 94 0.88 19.12 -3.04
N PHE A 95 1.07 18.49 -4.21
CA PHE A 95 1.61 17.14 -4.32
C PHE A 95 2.58 17.06 -5.49
N ASP A 96 3.84 16.72 -5.22
CA ASP A 96 4.81 16.47 -6.28
C ASP A 96 4.57 15.08 -6.93
N LEU A 97 4.49 15.07 -8.27
CA LEU A 97 4.15 13.88 -9.04
C LEU A 97 5.18 12.75 -8.89
N LEU A 98 6.47 13.08 -8.84
CA LEU A 98 7.54 12.09 -8.74
C LEU A 98 7.50 11.41 -7.36
N THR A 99 7.35 12.19 -6.30
CA THR A 99 7.23 11.68 -4.93
C THR A 99 5.95 10.88 -4.72
N THR A 100 4.82 11.25 -5.35
CA THR A 100 3.62 10.41 -5.39
C THR A 100 3.87 9.08 -6.07
N GLY A 101 4.59 9.08 -7.20
CA GLY A 101 5.04 7.84 -7.86
C GLY A 101 5.88 6.95 -6.94
N LEU A 102 6.86 7.54 -6.24
CA LEU A 102 7.68 6.81 -5.25
C LEU A 102 6.84 6.26 -4.10
N GLY A 103 5.90 7.04 -3.57
CA GLY A 103 4.98 6.60 -2.52
C GLY A 103 4.14 5.39 -2.92
N LEU A 104 3.66 5.34 -4.17
CA LEU A 104 2.91 4.19 -4.69
C LEU A 104 3.72 2.89 -4.66
N LEU A 105 5.04 2.98 -4.90
CA LEU A 105 5.95 1.83 -4.87
C LEU A 105 6.30 1.38 -3.45
N MET A 106 6.09 2.22 -2.42
CA MET A 106 6.43 1.85 -1.05
C MET A 106 5.62 0.68 -0.51
N THR A 107 4.36 0.54 -0.92
CA THR A 107 3.52 -0.56 -0.43
C THR A 107 4.01 -1.93 -0.91
N PRO A 108 4.28 -2.18 -2.21
CA PRO A 108 4.86 -3.45 -2.65
C PRO A 108 6.28 -3.68 -2.10
N VAL A 109 7.10 -2.62 -1.96
CA VAL A 109 8.43 -2.73 -1.33
C VAL A 109 8.30 -3.19 0.12
N ALA A 110 7.49 -2.50 0.94
CA ALA A 110 7.29 -2.86 2.35
C ALA A 110 6.72 -4.27 2.50
N SER A 111 5.78 -4.66 1.65
CA SER A 111 5.20 -6.01 1.66
C SER A 111 6.25 -7.08 1.34
N THR A 112 7.11 -6.82 0.37
CA THR A 112 8.20 -7.74 -0.04
C THR A 112 9.26 -7.86 1.05
N VAL A 113 9.68 -6.74 1.64
CA VAL A 113 10.65 -6.71 2.73
C VAL A 113 10.13 -7.47 3.96
N ILE A 114 8.87 -7.25 4.34
CA ILE A 114 8.25 -7.96 5.46
C ILE A 114 8.15 -9.46 5.16
N GLY A 115 7.72 -9.84 3.95
CA GLY A 115 7.65 -11.24 3.54
C GLY A 115 9.02 -11.93 3.51
N TRP A 116 10.05 -11.24 3.03
CA TRP A 116 11.42 -11.73 3.00
C TRP A 116 12.05 -11.83 4.40
N TRP A 117 11.76 -10.90 5.29
CA TRP A 117 12.25 -10.95 6.67
C TRP A 117 11.61 -12.11 7.44
N GLU A 118 10.30 -12.31 7.28
CA GLU A 118 9.59 -13.43 7.91
C GLU A 118 10.05 -14.78 7.35
N SER A 119 10.41 -14.87 6.06
CA SER A 119 10.95 -16.12 5.49
C SER A 119 12.36 -16.46 5.99
N ARG A 120 13.14 -15.47 6.44
CA ARG A 120 14.49 -15.64 7.02
C ARG A 120 14.51 -15.90 8.53
N ASN A 121 13.40 -15.72 9.24
CA ASN A 121 13.29 -16.00 10.67
C ASN A 121 12.46 -17.28 10.93
N PRO A 122 13.06 -18.48 10.80
CA PRO A 122 12.35 -19.75 10.95
C PRO A 122 11.89 -20.09 12.38
N TYR A 123 12.17 -19.25 13.39
CA TYR A 123 11.82 -19.55 14.79
C TYR A 123 10.34 -19.42 15.15
N TYR A 124 9.48 -18.96 14.22
CA TYR A 124 8.03 -18.79 14.45
C TYR A 124 7.17 -19.93 13.89
N TRP A 125 7.75 -20.96 13.28
CA TRP A 125 7.00 -22.06 12.64
C TRP A 125 6.65 -23.22 13.58
N GLU A 126 7.13 -23.20 14.84
CA GLU A 126 6.95 -24.28 15.82
C GLU A 126 6.19 -23.91 17.12
N LYS A 127 5.40 -22.83 17.15
CA LYS A 127 4.49 -22.58 18.29
C LYS A 127 3.06 -22.25 17.88
#